data_AF-A0A2V6HFB7-F1
#
_entry.id   AF-A0A2V6HFB7-F1
#
_cell.length_a   1.000
_cell.length_b   1.000
_cell.length_c   1.000
_cell.angle_alpha   90.00
_cell.angle_beta   90.00
_cell.angle_gamma   90.00
#
_symmetry.space_group_name_H-M   'P 1'
#
loop_
_entity.id
_entity.type
_entity.pdbx_description
1 polymer ?
#
loop_
_entity_poly.entity_id
_entity_poly.type
_entity_poly.pdbx_seq_one_letter_code
_entity_poly.pdbx_strand_id
1 'polypeptide(L)' 'SGFYILSLFLLALHLSHGSSSFFQSLGLNDKKLTPRLALGGRIFAWFMFVGYTSIPVAVLLGLVKPAQQL' A
#
# COMPACT_ATOMS: atom_id res chain seq x y z
N SER A 1 4.93 2.52 -16.84
CA SER A 1 4.81 1.65 -15.65
C SER A 1 5.71 2.05 -14.49
N GLY A 2 6.94 2.55 -14.70
CA GLY A 2 7.83 2.94 -13.60
C GLY A 2 7.25 4.00 -12.65
N PHE A 3 6.61 5.05 -13.19
CA PHE A 3 5.97 6.09 -12.38
C PHE A 3 4.86 5.55 -11.47
N TYR A 4 4.03 4.61 -11.97
CA TYR A 4 2.96 3.99 -11.20
C TYR A 4 3.50 3.19 -9.99
N ILE A 5 4.56 2.40 -10.20
CA ILE A 5 5.22 1.66 -9.13
C ILE A 5 5.84 2.63 -8.11
N LEU A 6 6.46 3.72 -8.57
CA LEU A 6 6.99 4.79 -7.72
C LEU A 6 5.89 5.46 -6.89
N SER A 7 4.73 5.79 -7.49
CA SER A 7 3.59 6.36 -6.78
C SER A 7 3.02 5.40 -5.73
N LEU A 8 2.89 4.11 -6.07
CA LEU A 8 2.46 3.08 -5.12
C LEU A 8 3.45 2.92 -3.96
N PHE A 9 4.76 2.99 -4.24
CA PHE A 9 5.80 2.91 -3.23
C PHE A 9 5.73 4.10 -2.26
N LEU A 10 5.61 5.32 -2.79
CA LEU A 10 5.44 6.52 -1.98
C LEU A 10 4.16 6.48 -1.15
N LEU A 11 3.06 5.97 -1.72
CA LEU A 11 1.81 5.77 -0.98
C LEU A 11 1.96 4.75 0.15
N ALA A 12 2.64 3.62 -0.10
CA ALA A 12 2.90 2.61 0.92
C ALA A 12 3.78 3.16 2.06
N LEU A 13 4.80 3.95 1.73
CA LEU A 13 5.61 4.66 2.73
C LEU A 13 4.77 5.67 3.52
N HIS A 14 3.91 6.44 2.84
CA HIS A 14 3.03 7.41 3.46
C HIS A 14 2.06 6.76 4.46
N LEU A 15 1.43 5.64 4.07
CA LEU A 15 0.54 4.87 4.94
C LEU A 15 1.30 4.23 6.11
N SER A 16 2.50 3.68 5.86
CA SER A 16 3.32 3.08 6.91
C SER A 16 3.74 4.11 7.97
N HIS A 17 4.14 5.32 7.56
CA HIS A 17 4.52 6.39 8.50
C HIS A 17 3.31 7.09 9.13
N GLY A 18 2.28 7.38 8.35
CA GLY A 18 1.10 8.13 8.78
C GLY A 18 0.11 7.34 9.63
N SER A 19 0.15 6.01 9.56
CA SER A 19 -0.75 5.13 10.34
C SER A 19 -0.68 5.43 11.85
N SER A 20 0.51 5.59 12.42
CA SER A 20 0.67 5.90 13.84
C SER A 20 -0.02 7.22 14.23
N SER A 21 0.11 8.27 13.42
CA SER A 21 -0.52 9.57 13.67
C SER A 21 -2.04 9.49 13.53
N PHE A 22 -2.54 8.76 12.53
CA PHE A 22 -3.97 8.56 12.33
C PHE A 22 -4.64 7.87 13.52
N PHE A 23 -4.03 6.80 14.03
CA PHE A 23 -4.54 6.10 15.22
C PHE A 23 -4.42 6.94 16.49
N GLN A 24 -3.40 7.78 16.59
CA GLN A 24 -3.26 8.74 17.68
C GLN A 24 -4.39 9.78 17.67
N SER A 25 -4.77 10.32 16.50
CA SER A 25 -5.91 11.24 16.34
C SER A 25 -7.26 10.57 16.64
N LEU A 26 -7.37 9.27 16.43
CA LEU A 26 -8.54 8.46 16.81
C LEU A 26 -8.66 8.20 18.32
N GLY A 27 -7.68 8.62 19.13
CA GLY A 27 -7.67 8.39 20.58
C GLY A 27 -7.16 7.00 20.99
N LEU A 28 -6.69 6.18 20.05
CA LEU A 28 -6.10 4.87 20.29
C LEU A 28 -4.62 5.01 20.72
N ASN A 29 -4.41 5.73 21.83
CA ASN A 29 -3.08 6.14 22.33
C ASN A 29 -2.51 5.19 23.39
N ASP A 30 -2.94 3.93 23.37
CA ASP A 30 -2.41 2.90 24.26
C ASP A 30 -1.01 2.47 23.78
N LYS A 31 0.03 2.68 24.61
CA LYS A 31 1.43 2.32 24.28
C LYS A 31 1.63 0.87 23.82
N LYS A 32 0.71 -0.04 24.17
CA LYS A 32 0.70 -1.44 23.71
C LYS A 32 -0.05 -1.66 22.39
N LEU A 33 -1.03 -0.81 22.07
CA LEU A 33 -1.85 -0.92 20.87
C LEU A 33 -1.27 -0.14 19.70
N THR A 34 -0.73 1.07 19.92
CA THR A 34 -0.06 1.88 18.89
C THR A 34 0.92 1.09 18.01
N PRO A 35 1.86 0.27 18.56
CA PRO A 35 2.78 -0.50 17.72
C PRO A 35 2.06 -1.63 16.94
N ARG A 36 0.99 -2.21 17.47
CA ARG A 36 0.22 -3.26 16.78
C ARG A 36 -0.61 -2.69 15.63
N LEU A 37 -1.24 -1.54 15.83
CA LEU A 37 -1.99 -0.85 14.79
C LEU A 37 -1.05 -0.27 13.71
N ALA A 38 0.12 0.26 14.09
CA ALA A 38 1.14 0.67 13.14
C ALA A 38 1.67 -0.52 12.32
N LEU A 39 1.89 -1.67 12.95
CA LEU A 39 2.27 -2.89 12.24
C LEU A 39 1.16 -3.37 11.29
N GLY A 40 -0.10 -3.34 11.72
CA GLY A 40 -1.25 -3.65 10.86
C GLY A 40 -1.35 -2.70 9.66
N GLY A 41 -1.18 -1.40 9.87
CA GLY A 41 -1.14 -0.39 8.81
C GLY A 41 0.02 -0.62 7.83
N ARG A 42 1.19 -1.02 8.32
CA ARG A 42 2.34 -1.36 7.49
C ARG A 42 2.12 -2.63 6.67
N ILE A 43 1.53 -3.68 7.26
CA ILE A 43 1.17 -4.91 6.53
C ILE A 43 0.16 -4.58 5.43
N PHE A 44 -0.88 -3.80 5.74
CA PHE A 44 -1.89 -3.38 4.77
C PHE A 44 -1.29 -2.56 3.62
N ALA A 45 -0.39 -1.62 3.92
CA ALA A 45 0.31 -0.81 2.93
C ALA A 45 1.16 -1.68 1.97
N TRP A 46 1.91 -2.65 2.51
CA TRP A 46 2.68 -3.60 1.69
C TRP A 46 1.78 -4.53 0.87
N PHE A 47 0.66 -5.00 1.44
CA PHE A 47 -0.31 -5.81 0.73
C PHE A 47 -0.90 -5.07 -0.48
N MET A 48 -1.28 -3.81 -0.30
CA MET A 48 -1.76 -2.95 -1.39
C MET A 48 -0.67 -2.71 -2.45
N PHE A 49 0.57 -2.44 -2.03
CA PHE A 49 1.69 -2.27 -2.95
C PHE A 49 1.89 -3.50 -3.83
N VAL A 50 1.93 -4.70 -3.24
CA VAL A 50 2.11 -5.96 -3.98
C VAL A 50 0.90 -6.23 -4.89
N GLY A 51 -0.32 -6.08 -4.37
CA GLY A 51 -1.55 -6.31 -5.11
C GLY A 51 -1.66 -5.40 -6.34
N TYR A 52 -1.47 -4.09 -6.17
CA TYR A 52 -1.53 -3.15 -7.27
C TYR A 52 -0.32 -3.22 -8.20
N THR A 53 0.87 -3.58 -7.71
CA THR A 53 2.05 -3.83 -8.58
C THR A 53 1.88 -5.11 -9.40
N SER A 54 1.11 -6.10 -8.91
CA SER A 54 0.87 -7.34 -9.66
C SER A 54 0.11 -7.11 -10.96
N ILE A 55 -0.78 -6.11 -11.03
CA ILE A 55 -1.57 -5.78 -12.23
C ILE A 55 -0.68 -5.37 -13.42
N PRO A 56 0.16 -4.31 -13.33
CA PRO A 56 1.05 -3.93 -14.43
C PRO A 56 2.11 -5.01 -14.70
N VAL A 57 2.54 -5.79 -13.70
CA VAL A 57 3.46 -6.92 -13.91
C VAL A 57 2.79 -8.02 -14.74
N ALA A 58 1.53 -8.36 -14.45
CA ALA A 58 0.77 -9.36 -15.20
C ALA A 58 0.44 -8.89 -16.64
N VAL A 59 0.19 -7.59 -16.82
CA VAL A 59 0.03 -6.97 -18.14
C VAL A 59 1.35 -7.01 -18.93
N LEU A 60 2.49 -6.70 -18.30
CA LEU A 60 3.82 -6.76 -18.94
C LEU A 60 4.25 -8.19 -19.29
N LEU A 61 3.90 -9.17 -18.46
CA LEU A 61 4.13 -10.60 -18.72
C LEU A 61 3.18 -11.19 -19.79
N GLY A 62 2.22 -10.40 -20.31
CA GLY A 62 1.28 -10.84 -21.33
C GLY A 62 0.22 -11.83 -20.83
N LEU A 63 0.12 -12.05 -19.51
CA LEU A 63 -0.88 -12.93 -18.89
C LEU A 63 -2.27 -12.28 -18.86
N VAL A 64 -2.33 -10.94 -18.87
CA VAL A 64 -3.57 -10.16 -18.90
C VAL A 64 -3.59 -9.34 -20.19
N LYS A 65 -4.49 -9.70 -21.12
CA LYS A 65 -4.78 -8.84 -22.27
C LYS A 65 -5.56 -7.62 -21.79
N PRO A 66 -5.11 -6.38 -22.04
CA PRO A 66 -5.92 -5.21 -21.75
C PRO A 66 -7.24 -5.34 -22.53
N ALA A 67 -8.37 -5.21 -21.84
CA ALA A 67 -9.70 -5.34 -22.45
C ALA A 67 -9.96 -4.27 -23.54
N GLN A 68 -9.11 -3.25 -23.65
CA GLN A 68 -9.18 -2.23 -24.67
C GLN A 68 -8.02 -2.39 -25.67
N GLN A 69 -8.29 -3.10 -26.76
CA GLN A 69 -7.58 -2.91 -28.03
C GLN A 69 -8.15 -1.64 -28.67
N LEU A 70 -7.41 -0.53 -28.64
CA LEU A 70 -7.60 0.58 -29.57
C LEU A 70 -6.52 0.50 -30.65
#